data_AF-A0A3D2YF06-F1
#
_entry.id   AF-A0A3D2YF06-F1
#
_cell.length_a   1.000
_cell.length_b   1.000
_cell.length_c   1.000
_cell.angle_alpha   90.00
_cell.angle_beta   90.00
_cell.angle_gamma   90.00
#
_symmetry.space_group_name_H-M   'P 1'
#
loop_
_entity.id
_entity.type
_entity.pdbx_description
1 polymer ?
#
loop_
_entity_poly.entity_id
_entity_poly.type
_entity_poly.pdbx_seq_one_letter_code
_entity_poly.pdbx_strand_id
1 'polypeptide(L)'
;MEKKSTKIAYFVALGVFIVLLAVLGISFKDAPILIEGAATPFAGTFWSLLPPIVAIVLALISKEVYSSLFLGCLVGALLVSNFRPWETLVQLVEGDNGIVTTVSDAGNIAIIVFLVVLGIMVDLMNKTGGSEAFGRWAKKTVKTRSGAQLMTMLLGVLIFVDDYFNCLT
;
A
#
# COMPACT_ATOMS: atom_id res chain seq x y z
N MET A 1 23.98 -1.90 -14.84
CA MET A 1 23.44 -1.63 -16.19
C MET A 1 22.12 -2.39 -16.45
N GLU A 2 21.19 -2.44 -15.48
CA GLU A 2 20.10 -3.45 -15.46
C GLU A 2 18.67 -2.87 -15.65
N LYS A 3 18.54 -1.58 -15.95
CA LYS A 3 17.25 -0.85 -15.93
C LYS A 3 16.29 -1.18 -17.09
N LYS A 4 16.77 -1.82 -18.16
CA LYS A 4 15.97 -2.04 -19.39
C LYS A 4 15.14 -3.33 -19.34
N SER A 5 15.64 -4.37 -18.66
CA SER A 5 14.95 -5.67 -18.58
C SER A 5 13.73 -5.63 -17.65
N THR A 6 13.79 -4.86 -16.56
CA THR A 6 12.68 -4.71 -15.60
C THR A 6 11.49 -3.96 -16.19
N LYS A 7 11.72 -2.94 -17.03
CA LYS A 7 10.63 -2.23 -17.73
C LYS A 7 9.86 -3.15 -18.67
N ILE A 8 10.56 -4.00 -19.42
CA ILE A 8 9.93 -4.96 -20.35
C ILE A 8 9.13 -5.99 -19.55
N ALA A 9 9.70 -6.53 -18.46
CA ALA A 9 8.99 -7.45 -17.57
C ALA A 9 7.73 -6.81 -16.95
N TYR A 10 7.79 -5.53 -16.57
CA TYR A 10 6.63 -4.77 -16.08
C TYR A 10 5.54 -4.63 -17.15
N PHE A 11 5.87 -4.19 -18.36
CA PHE A 11 4.88 -4.04 -19.44
C PHE A 11 4.28 -5.39 -19.87
N VAL A 12 5.06 -6.46 -19.85
CA VAL A 12 4.58 -7.82 -20.14
C VAL A 12 3.68 -8.34 -19.00
N ALA A 13 4.08 -8.18 -17.74
CA ALA A 13 3.26 -8.57 -16.59
C ALA A 13 1.96 -7.78 -16.54
N LEU A 14 2.02 -6.47 -16.76
CA LEU A 14 0.86 -5.59 -16.86
C LEU A 14 -0.04 -6.00 -18.03
N GLY A 15 0.52 -6.28 -19.20
CA GLY A 15 -0.23 -6.72 -20.38
C GLY A 15 -0.94 -8.05 -20.16
N VAL A 16 -0.22 -9.06 -19.65
CA VAL A 16 -0.79 -10.37 -19.30
C VAL A 16 -1.89 -10.21 -18.26
N PHE A 17 -1.67 -9.36 -17.26
CA PHE A 17 -2.62 -9.14 -16.18
C PHE A 17 -3.89 -8.39 -16.64
N ILE A 18 -3.76 -7.36 -17.48
CA ILE A 18 -4.89 -6.66 -18.10
C ILE A 18 -5.68 -7.62 -19.00
N VAL A 19 -5.00 -8.49 -19.75
CA VAL A 19 -5.66 -9.52 -20.56
C VAL A 19 -6.40 -10.52 -19.67
N LEU A 20 -5.82 -10.93 -18.55
CA LEU A 20 -6.46 -11.84 -17.60
C LEU A 20 -7.70 -11.20 -16.96
N LEU A 21 -7.63 -9.91 -16.61
CA LEU A 21 -8.80 -9.15 -16.16
C LEU A 21 -9.86 -8.96 -17.23
N ALA A 22 -9.47 -8.72 -18.48
CA ALA A 22 -10.42 -8.63 -19.59
C ALA A 22 -11.10 -9.97 -19.85
N VAL A 23 -10.36 -11.08 -19.82
CA VAL A 23 -10.89 -12.44 -19.96
C VAL A 23 -11.83 -12.78 -18.80
N LEU A 24 -11.50 -12.37 -17.57
CA LEU A 24 -12.37 -12.53 -16.41
C LEU A 24 -13.62 -11.66 -16.49
N GLY A 25 -13.49 -10.41 -16.92
CA GLY A 25 -14.61 -9.51 -17.13
C GLY A 25 -15.56 -9.98 -18.22
N ILE A 26 -15.06 -10.61 -19.28
CA ILE A 26 -15.88 -11.22 -20.33
C ILE A 26 -16.52 -12.52 -19.83
N SER A 27 -15.79 -13.35 -19.07
CA SER A 27 -16.29 -14.64 -18.58
C SER A 27 -17.32 -14.52 -17.45
N PHE A 28 -17.28 -13.44 -16.68
CA PHE A 28 -18.17 -13.21 -15.53
C PHE A 28 -19.13 -12.02 -15.72
N LYS A 29 -19.23 -11.46 -16.93
CA LYS A 29 -20.11 -10.31 -17.25
C LYS A 29 -21.58 -10.55 -16.89
N ASP A 30 -22.02 -11.81 -17.01
CA ASP A 30 -23.39 -12.27 -16.74
C ASP A 30 -23.43 -13.30 -15.60
N ALA A 31 -22.43 -13.30 -14.71
CA ALA A 31 -22.37 -14.25 -13.63
C ALA A 31 -23.52 -14.01 -12.63
N PRO A 32 -24.35 -15.03 -12.34
CA PRO A 32 -25.42 -14.89 -11.37
C PRO A 32 -24.83 -14.58 -9.99
N ILE A 33 -25.51 -13.74 -9.22
CA ILE A 33 -25.15 -13.43 -7.85
C ILE A 33 -25.24 -14.75 -7.05
N LEU A 34 -24.09 -15.35 -6.74
CA LEU A 34 -24.02 -16.67 -6.10
C LEU A 34 -24.24 -16.61 -4.57
N ILE A 35 -24.23 -15.40 -3.99
CA ILE A 35 -24.36 -15.16 -2.55
C ILE A 35 -25.54 -14.19 -2.33
N GLU A 36 -26.59 -14.65 -1.65
CA GLU A 36 -27.69 -13.79 -1.20
C GLU A 36 -27.13 -12.63 -0.34
N GLY A 37 -27.32 -11.39 -0.80
CA GLY A 37 -26.86 -10.17 -0.13
C GLY A 37 -25.56 -9.56 -0.66
N ALA A 38 -24.90 -10.17 -1.66
CA ALA A 38 -23.70 -9.60 -2.26
C ALA A 38 -24.05 -8.52 -3.32
N ALA A 39 -23.46 -7.32 -3.17
CA ALA A 39 -23.62 -6.22 -4.13
C ALA A 39 -22.99 -6.51 -5.50
N THR A 40 -22.05 -7.47 -5.58
CA THR A 40 -21.46 -7.98 -6.81
C THR A 40 -21.20 -9.48 -6.71
N PRO A 41 -21.16 -10.22 -7.85
CA PRO A 41 -20.85 -11.66 -7.87
C PRO A 41 -19.43 -12.02 -7.37
N PHE A 42 -18.58 -11.02 -7.09
CA PHE A 42 -17.19 -11.21 -6.64
C PHE A 42 -17.00 -10.97 -5.12
N ALA A 43 -17.95 -10.30 -4.46
CA ALA A 43 -17.87 -10.03 -3.03
C ALA A 43 -18.03 -11.35 -2.23
N GLY A 44 -17.05 -11.66 -1.36
CA GLY A 44 -17.04 -12.89 -0.54
C GLY A 44 -16.44 -14.13 -1.21
N THR A 45 -15.93 -14.02 -2.45
CA THR A 45 -15.29 -15.13 -3.18
C THR A 45 -13.76 -14.95 -3.23
N PHE A 46 -13.01 -15.99 -3.62
CA PHE A 46 -11.56 -15.95 -3.84
C PHE A 46 -11.08 -14.75 -4.68
N TRP A 47 -11.93 -14.24 -5.58
CA TRP A 47 -11.68 -13.06 -6.41
C TRP A 47 -11.43 -11.77 -5.62
N SER A 48 -11.87 -11.67 -4.35
CA SER A 48 -11.58 -10.50 -3.48
C SER A 48 -10.10 -10.38 -3.09
N LEU A 49 -9.34 -11.48 -3.17
CA LEU A 49 -7.88 -11.47 -2.95
C LEU A 49 -7.10 -10.98 -4.17
N LEU A 50 -7.75 -10.82 -5.33
CA LEU A 50 -7.07 -10.45 -6.55
C LEU A 50 -6.47 -9.03 -6.47
N PRO A 51 -7.17 -7.97 -6.03
CA PRO A 51 -6.58 -6.63 -5.89
C PRO A 51 -5.29 -6.57 -5.04
N PRO A 52 -5.22 -7.15 -3.82
CA PRO A 52 -3.98 -7.11 -3.02
C PRO A 52 -2.86 -7.96 -3.61
N ILE A 53 -3.16 -9.15 -4.17
CA ILE A 53 -2.13 -9.98 -4.82
C ILE A 53 -1.49 -9.21 -5.98
N VAL A 54 -2.31 -8.52 -6.76
CA VAL A 54 -1.87 -7.75 -7.92
C VAL A 54 -0.99 -6.58 -7.50
N ALA A 55 -1.41 -5.83 -6.47
CA ALA A 55 -0.61 -4.75 -5.92
C ALA A 55 0.78 -5.25 -5.47
N ILE A 56 0.84 -6.38 -4.76
CA ILE A 56 2.10 -6.96 -4.24
C ILE A 56 2.99 -7.43 -5.39
N VAL A 57 2.45 -8.23 -6.32
CA VAL A 57 3.22 -8.79 -7.44
C VAL A 57 3.77 -7.67 -8.33
N LEU A 58 2.94 -6.67 -8.65
CA LEU A 58 3.37 -5.51 -9.42
C LEU A 58 4.41 -4.68 -8.65
N ALA A 59 4.29 -4.51 -7.34
CA ALA A 59 5.26 -3.76 -6.55
C ALA A 59 6.64 -4.45 -6.54
N LEU A 60 6.68 -5.78 -6.44
CA LEU A 60 7.92 -6.56 -6.47
C LEU A 60 8.63 -6.50 -7.84
N ILE A 61 7.87 -6.53 -8.93
CA ILE A 61 8.43 -6.49 -10.31
C ILE A 61 8.82 -5.06 -10.70
N SER A 62 7.92 -4.09 -10.48
CA SER A 62 8.12 -2.69 -10.87
C SER A 62 9.15 -1.99 -10.00
N LYS A 63 9.32 -2.43 -8.74
CA LYS A 63 10.03 -1.70 -7.69
C LYS A 63 9.46 -0.27 -7.49
N GLU A 64 8.21 -0.06 -7.89
CA GLU A 64 7.45 1.19 -7.76
C GLU A 64 6.15 0.90 -6.98
N VAL A 65 6.19 1.14 -5.67
CA VAL A 65 5.08 0.82 -4.76
C VAL A 65 3.84 1.64 -5.08
N TYR A 66 3.99 2.94 -5.32
CA TYR A 66 2.86 3.85 -5.57
C TYR A 66 2.05 3.49 -6.82
N SER A 67 2.72 3.28 -7.96
CA SER A 67 2.09 2.87 -9.21
C SER A 67 1.37 1.53 -9.09
N SER A 68 1.99 0.58 -8.37
CA SER A 68 1.45 -0.77 -8.17
C SER A 68 0.24 -0.78 -7.24
N LEU A 69 0.25 0.03 -6.19
CA LEU A 69 -0.87 0.21 -5.27
C LEU A 69 -2.07 0.82 -6.01
N PHE A 70 -1.84 1.87 -6.81
CA PHE A 70 -2.89 2.50 -7.61
C PHE A 70 -3.54 1.51 -8.59
N LEU A 71 -2.73 0.71 -9.29
CA LEU A 71 -3.24 -0.34 -10.17
C LEU A 71 -4.04 -1.38 -9.40
N GLY A 72 -3.58 -1.83 -8.22
CA GLY A 72 -4.35 -2.72 -7.36
C GLY A 72 -5.72 -2.15 -6.97
N CYS A 73 -5.78 -0.86 -6.59
CA CYS A 73 -7.04 -0.17 -6.29
C CYS A 73 -7.97 -0.09 -7.50
N LEU A 74 -7.42 0.21 -8.68
CA LEU A 74 -8.19 0.26 -9.94
C LEU A 74 -8.81 -1.11 -10.26
N VAL A 75 -8.07 -2.18 -10.02
CA VAL A 75 -8.57 -3.54 -10.17
C VAL A 75 -9.67 -3.86 -9.17
N GLY A 76 -9.52 -3.45 -7.92
CA GLY A 76 -10.58 -3.58 -6.91
C GLY A 76 -11.85 -2.84 -7.33
N ALA A 77 -11.72 -1.60 -7.81
CA ALA A 77 -12.86 -0.83 -8.31
C ALA A 77 -13.51 -1.47 -9.54
N LEU A 78 -12.73 -2.08 -10.46
CA LEU A 78 -13.28 -2.82 -11.61
C LEU A 78 -14.15 -4.01 -11.18
N LEU A 79 -13.71 -4.76 -10.16
CA LEU A 79 -14.48 -5.89 -9.61
C LEU A 79 -15.77 -5.43 -8.93
N VAL A 80 -15.74 -4.28 -8.24
CA VAL A 80 -16.93 -3.71 -7.58
C VAL A 80 -17.94 -3.12 -8.58
N SER A 81 -17.48 -2.62 -9.74
CA SER A 81 -18.37 -2.00 -10.75
C SER A 81 -18.77 -2.93 -11.89
N ASN A 82 -18.64 -4.25 -11.74
CA ASN A 82 -18.96 -5.25 -12.78
C ASN A 82 -18.34 -4.91 -14.16
N PHE A 83 -17.07 -4.49 -14.17
CA PHE A 83 -16.30 -4.15 -15.39
C PHE A 83 -16.90 -3.03 -16.25
N ARG A 84 -17.71 -2.12 -15.67
CA ARG A 84 -18.21 -0.92 -16.35
C ARG A 84 -17.22 0.25 -16.17
N PRO A 85 -16.44 0.63 -17.19
CA PRO A 85 -15.29 1.53 -17.03
C PRO A 85 -15.68 2.94 -16.53
N TRP A 86 -16.85 3.45 -16.92
CA TRP A 86 -17.33 4.74 -16.43
C TRP A 86 -17.70 4.70 -14.94
N GLU A 87 -18.40 3.65 -14.51
CA GLU A 87 -18.79 3.48 -13.11
C GLU A 87 -17.60 3.15 -12.22
N THR A 88 -16.60 2.42 -12.72
CA THR A 88 -15.35 2.17 -12.01
C THR A 88 -14.63 3.45 -11.63
N LEU A 89 -14.54 4.41 -12.55
CA LEU A 89 -13.88 5.70 -12.26
C LEU A 89 -14.66 6.49 -11.23
N VAL A 90 -15.99 6.54 -11.35
CA VAL A 90 -16.85 7.19 -10.36
C VAL A 90 -16.73 6.50 -9.00
N GLN A 91 -16.74 5.17 -8.94
CA GLN A 91 -16.60 4.40 -7.70
C GLN A 91 -15.22 4.61 -7.04
N LEU A 92 -14.16 4.69 -7.84
CA LEU A 92 -12.79 4.88 -7.34
C LEU A 92 -12.57 6.29 -6.77
N VAL A 93 -13.23 7.31 -7.32
CA VAL A 93 -13.07 8.70 -6.89
C VAL A 93 -14.11 9.11 -5.86
N GLU A 94 -15.39 8.95 -6.20
CA GLU A 94 -16.56 9.47 -5.46
C GLU A 94 -17.43 8.38 -4.80
N GLY A 95 -17.16 7.10 -5.06
CA GLY A 95 -17.93 6.00 -4.46
C GLY A 95 -17.84 5.97 -2.93
N ASP A 96 -18.69 5.15 -2.30
CA ASP A 96 -18.74 5.01 -0.84
C ASP A 96 -17.38 4.67 -0.21
N ASN A 97 -16.53 3.94 -0.94
CA ASN A 97 -15.15 3.60 -0.56
C ASN A 97 -14.11 4.22 -1.51
N GLY A 98 -14.47 5.29 -2.19
CA GLY A 98 -13.60 6.04 -3.09
C GLY A 98 -12.49 6.79 -2.34
N ILE A 99 -11.56 7.34 -3.10
CA ILE A 99 -10.42 8.09 -2.54
C ILE A 99 -10.93 9.30 -1.75
N VAL A 100 -11.91 10.04 -2.26
CA VAL A 100 -12.38 11.28 -1.62
C VAL A 100 -13.10 11.01 -0.30
N THR A 101 -14.00 10.02 -0.30
CA THR A 101 -14.78 9.62 0.88
C THR A 101 -13.88 9.02 1.96
N THR A 102 -12.93 8.17 1.58
CA THR A 102 -11.98 7.56 2.52
C THR A 102 -11.06 8.62 3.14
N VAL A 103 -10.53 9.56 2.35
CA VAL A 103 -9.67 10.63 2.86
C VAL A 103 -10.43 11.63 3.75
N SER A 104 -11.73 11.81 3.50
CA SER A 104 -12.55 12.75 4.28
C SER A 104 -13.10 12.15 5.59
N ASP A 105 -12.91 10.85 5.81
CA ASP A 105 -13.36 10.20 7.03
C ASP A 105 -12.59 10.70 8.26
N ALA A 106 -13.31 10.93 9.36
CA ALA A 106 -12.74 11.52 10.57
C ALA A 106 -11.60 10.68 11.17
N GLY A 107 -11.68 9.34 11.06
CA GLY A 107 -10.62 8.44 11.51
C GLY A 107 -9.35 8.58 10.68
N ASN A 108 -9.50 8.61 9.35
CA ASN A 108 -8.37 8.75 8.43
C ASN A 108 -7.73 10.15 8.48
N ILE A 109 -8.54 11.21 8.63
CA ILE A 109 -8.02 12.57 8.85
C ILE A 109 -7.21 12.64 10.14
N ALA A 110 -7.68 12.02 11.23
CA ALA A 110 -6.94 11.99 12.49
C ALA A 110 -5.54 11.36 12.33
N ILE A 111 -5.45 10.27 11.56
CA ILE A 111 -4.18 9.63 11.20
C ILE A 111 -3.28 10.56 10.39
N ILE A 112 -3.82 11.25 9.38
CA ILE A 112 -3.05 12.20 8.56
C ILE A 112 -2.48 13.33 9.42
N VAL A 113 -3.30 13.89 10.31
CA VAL A 113 -2.85 14.94 11.25
C VAL A 113 -1.76 14.39 12.19
N PHE A 114 -1.95 13.18 12.71
CA PHE A 114 -0.97 12.51 13.55
C PHE A 114 0.38 12.32 12.83
N LEU A 115 0.36 11.82 11.59
CA LEU A 115 1.54 11.66 10.73
C LEU A 115 2.28 12.98 10.50
N VAL A 116 1.55 14.07 10.24
CA VAL A 116 2.13 15.40 10.04
C VAL A 116 2.81 15.89 11.32
N VAL A 117 2.16 15.75 12.47
CA VAL A 117 2.72 16.15 13.77
C VAL A 117 3.97 15.33 14.11
N LEU A 118 3.95 14.01 13.89
CA LEU A 118 5.12 13.16 14.06
C LEU A 118 6.26 13.55 13.12
N GLY A 119 5.98 13.83 11.85
CA GLY A 119 6.98 14.31 10.90
C GLY A 119 7.64 15.61 11.34
N ILE A 120 6.85 16.57 11.85
CA ILE A 120 7.37 17.83 12.43
C ILE A 120 8.24 17.56 13.66
N MET A 121 7.81 16.65 14.55
CA MET A 121 8.58 16.28 15.74
C MET A 121 9.94 15.66 15.36
N VAL A 122 9.96 14.77 14.37
CA VAL A 122 11.19 14.14 13.87
C VAL A 122 12.12 15.17 13.22
N ASP A 123 11.60 16.10 12.42
CA ASP A 123 12.39 17.18 11.82
C ASP A 123 12.99 18.11 12.88
N LEU A 124 12.21 18.48 13.90
CA LEU A 124 12.68 19.26 15.05
C LEU A 124 13.78 18.53 15.84
N MET A 125 13.61 17.22 16.07
CA MET A 125 14.62 16.41 16.77
C MET A 125 15.92 16.31 15.97
N ASN A 126 15.83 16.24 14.64
CA ASN A 126 16.99 16.27 13.76
C ASN A 126 17.69 17.64 13.76
N LYS A 127 16.94 18.75 13.69
CA LYS A 127 17.50 20.12 13.72
C LYS A 127 18.10 20.52 15.06
N THR A 128 17.52 20.05 16.17
CA THR A 128 18.04 20.32 17.53
C THR A 128 19.26 19.46 17.90
N GLY A 129 19.68 18.55 17.02
CA GLY A 129 20.81 17.66 17.26
C GLY A 129 20.50 16.52 18.25
N GLY A 130 19.22 16.23 18.50
CA GLY A 130 18.77 15.14 19.37
C GLY A 130 19.25 13.78 18.87
N SER A 131 19.12 13.54 17.57
CA SER A 131 19.60 12.31 16.91
C SER A 131 21.12 12.14 17.04
N GLU A 132 21.89 13.24 16.96
CA GLU A 132 23.35 13.20 17.15
C GLU A 132 23.75 12.98 18.61
N ALA A 133 23.04 13.61 19.56
CA ALA A 133 23.26 13.42 20.98
C ALA A 133 22.96 11.97 21.40
N PHE A 134 21.88 11.39 20.87
CA PHE A 134 21.54 9.98 21.05
C PHE A 134 22.63 9.07 20.48
N GLY A 135 23.14 9.35 19.28
CA GLY A 135 24.27 8.61 18.69
C GLY A 135 25.54 8.66 19.54
N ARG A 136 25.88 9.82 20.10
CA ARG A 136 27.03 9.96 21.02
C ARG A 136 26.82 9.21 22.33
N TRP A 137 25.61 9.25 22.91
CA TRP A 137 25.26 8.48 24.10
C TRP A 137 25.31 6.97 23.83
N ALA A 138 24.73 6.51 22.72
CA ALA A 138 24.73 5.11 22.33
C ALA A 138 26.16 4.57 22.15
N LYS A 139 27.06 5.35 21.52
CA LYS A 139 28.48 4.99 21.37
C LYS A 139 29.23 4.88 22.72
N LYS A 140 28.81 5.66 23.74
CA LYS A 140 29.42 5.62 25.09
C LYS A 140 28.89 4.46 25.92
N THR A 141 27.59 4.16 25.81
CA THR A 141 26.87 3.11 26.55
C THR A 141 27.17 1.72 25.99
N VAL A 142 27.16 1.58 24.66
CA VAL A 142 27.31 0.29 23.98
C VAL A 142 28.79 0.06 23.63
N LYS A 143 29.47 -0.76 24.43
CA LYS A 143 30.89 -1.09 24.26
C LYS A 143 31.14 -2.46 23.64
N THR A 144 30.12 -3.30 23.51
CA THR A 144 30.23 -4.68 23.05
C THR A 144 29.52 -4.88 21.71
N ARG A 145 30.05 -5.78 20.87
CA ARG A 145 29.45 -6.12 19.56
C ARG A 145 28.02 -6.63 19.71
N SER A 146 27.78 -7.52 20.69
CA SER A 146 26.44 -8.05 20.98
C SER A 146 25.48 -6.99 21.51
N GLY A 147 25.98 -6.02 22.29
CA GLY A 147 25.18 -4.89 22.76
C GLY A 147 24.73 -3.97 21.63
N ALA A 148 25.58 -3.76 20.61
CA ALA A 148 25.23 -2.96 19.45
C ALA A 148 24.14 -3.62 18.62
N GLN A 149 24.24 -4.93 18.40
CA GLN A 149 23.21 -5.71 17.68
C GLN A 149 21.87 -5.71 18.42
N LEU A 150 21.89 -5.89 19.75
CA LEU A 150 20.67 -5.84 20.58
C LEU A 150 20.03 -4.45 20.59
N MET A 151 20.82 -3.38 20.68
CA MET A 151 20.31 -2.01 20.65
C MET A 151 19.65 -1.68 19.31
N THR A 152 20.27 -2.08 18.19
CA THR A 152 19.68 -1.89 16.84
C THR A 152 18.43 -2.74 16.64
N MET A 153 18.40 -3.95 17.18
CA MET A 153 17.22 -4.82 17.12
C MET A 153 16.06 -4.24 17.92
N LEU A 154 16.31 -3.79 19.16
CA LEU A 154 15.30 -3.15 20.00
C LEU A 154 14.76 -1.88 19.37
N LEU A 155 15.62 -1.03 18.82
CA LEU A 155 15.21 0.19 18.12
C LEU A 155 14.33 -0.14 16.91
N GLY A 156 14.72 -1.17 16.13
CA GLY A 156 13.92 -1.67 15.02
C GLY A 156 12.54 -2.13 15.48
N VAL A 157 12.45 -2.97 16.52
CA VAL A 157 11.15 -3.40 17.07
C VAL A 157 10.33 -2.20 17.54
N LEU A 158 10.94 -1.24 18.24
CA LEU A 158 10.23 -0.08 18.80
C LEU A 158 9.62 0.83 17.71
N ILE A 159 10.32 0.99 16.58
CA ILE A 159 9.84 1.76 15.41
C ILE A 159 8.79 0.98 14.62
N PHE A 160 8.91 -0.36 14.56
CA PHE A 160 7.98 -1.23 13.83
C PHE A 160 6.68 -1.53 14.58
N VAL A 161 6.56 -1.20 15.87
CA VAL A 161 5.28 -1.34 16.61
C VAL A 161 4.17 -0.49 16.00
N ASP A 162 4.55 0.57 15.28
CA ASP A 162 3.65 1.50 14.63
C ASP A 162 4.01 1.60 13.13
N ASP A 163 3.04 1.26 12.28
CA ASP A 163 3.20 1.27 10.82
C ASP A 163 3.41 2.68 10.28
N TYR A 164 2.93 3.72 10.98
CA TYR A 164 3.16 5.11 10.64
C TYR A 164 4.61 5.53 10.89
N PHE A 165 5.21 5.13 12.03
CA PHE A 165 6.63 5.40 12.31
C PHE A 165 7.57 4.68 11.33
N ASN A 166 7.27 3.44 10.97
CA ASN A 166 8.03 2.67 10.00
C ASN A 166 8.03 3.31 8.60
N CYS A 167 6.93 3.95 8.19
CA CYS A 167 6.84 4.62 6.88
C CYS A 167 7.52 6.01 6.83
N LEU A 168 7.78 6.62 7.98
CA LEU A 168 8.38 7.96 8.11
C LEU A 168 9.92 7.95 8.27
N THR A 169 10.52 6.79 8.57
CA THR A 169 11.96 6.63 8.86
C THR A 169 12.73 6.09 7.65
#